data_AF-P94805-F1
#
_entry.id   AF-P94805-F1
#
_cell.length_a   1.000
_cell.length_b   1.000
_cell.length_c   1.000
_cell.angle_alpha   90.00
_cell.angle_beta   90.00
_cell.angle_gamma   90.00
#
_symmetry.space_group_name_H-M   'P 1'
#
loop_
_entity.id
_entity.type
_entity.pdbx_description
1 polymer ?
#
loop_
_entity_poly.entity_id
_entity_poly.type
_entity_poly.pdbx_seq_one_letter_code
_entity_poly.pdbx_strand_id
1 'polypeptide(L)'
;MDRWTLYCLHEGPFCGVDGRKHDRYRWEHERVLSIPLERPRENGTAFALQEYSIVGPNDPSAPSLSVSDESSSSVELSWTEARGAESYTLHRRPPDGDFEVVADEIAENSFYTQYTDAGVSSGSDYEYRLTAVNSVGKTDSTIVRVTTGGSSNAAMD
;
A
#
# COMPACT_ATOMS: atom_id res chain seq x y z
N MET A 1 9.18 -21.36 -4.99
CA MET A 1 8.05 -21.81 -5.84
C MET A 1 6.80 -21.40 -5.09
N ASP A 2 6.32 -20.21 -5.42
CA ASP A 2 5.23 -19.56 -4.69
C ASP A 2 3.92 -20.29 -4.96
N ARG A 3 3.35 -20.85 -3.88
CA ARG A 3 2.11 -21.61 -3.95
C ARG A 3 0.94 -20.63 -3.93
N TRP A 4 0.32 -20.47 -5.10
CA TRP A 4 -0.96 -19.79 -5.25
C TRP A 4 -2.10 -20.76 -4.92
N THR A 5 -3.07 -20.33 -4.11
CA THR A 5 -4.27 -21.13 -3.82
C THR A 5 -5.46 -20.58 -4.60
N LEU A 6 -6.07 -21.42 -5.43
CA LEU A 6 -7.25 -21.09 -6.22
C LEU A 6 -8.52 -21.46 -5.45
N TYR A 7 -9.42 -20.50 -5.25
CA TYR A 7 -10.74 -20.71 -4.65
C TYR A 7 -11.84 -20.42 -5.67
N CYS A 8 -12.80 -21.34 -5.80
CA CYS A 8 -14.02 -21.14 -6.59
C CYS A 8 -15.09 -20.48 -5.72
N LEU A 9 -15.57 -19.29 -6.08
CA LEU A 9 -16.50 -18.51 -5.25
C LEU A 9 -17.99 -18.65 -5.68
N HIS A 10 -18.27 -19.08 -6.91
CA HIS A 10 -19.65 -19.31 -7.37
C HIS A 10 -19.71 -20.31 -8.55
N GLU A 11 -20.81 -21.06 -8.64
CA GLU A 11 -21.11 -21.92 -9.80
C GLU A 11 -21.87 -21.09 -10.84
N GLY A 12 -21.27 -20.89 -12.01
CA GLY A 12 -21.84 -20.11 -13.12
C GLY A 12 -22.02 -20.94 -14.39
N PRO A 13 -22.44 -20.37 -15.52
CA PRO A 13 -22.76 -21.16 -16.72
C PRO A 13 -21.56 -21.54 -17.60
N PHE A 14 -20.35 -21.03 -17.34
CA PHE A 14 -19.19 -21.15 -18.23
C PHE A 14 -18.13 -22.13 -17.71
N CYS A 15 -17.68 -23.06 -18.55
CA CYS A 15 -16.68 -24.06 -18.18
C CYS A 15 -15.28 -23.45 -17.96
N GLY A 16 -14.66 -23.74 -16.82
CA GLY A 16 -13.24 -23.54 -16.53
C GLY A 16 -12.36 -24.58 -17.20
N VAL A 17 -11.04 -24.41 -17.04
CA VAL A 17 -9.98 -25.27 -17.61
C VAL A 17 -10.00 -26.72 -17.10
N ASP A 18 -10.74 -27.00 -16.04
CA ASP A 18 -10.97 -28.31 -15.45
C ASP A 18 -12.28 -28.99 -15.94
N GLY A 19 -13.02 -28.33 -16.85
CA GLY A 19 -14.29 -28.82 -17.39
C GLY A 19 -15.51 -28.58 -16.48
N ARG A 20 -15.36 -27.87 -15.36
CA ARG A 20 -16.48 -27.51 -14.45
C ARG A 20 -16.94 -26.08 -14.68
N LYS A 21 -18.21 -25.76 -14.46
CA LYS A 21 -18.74 -24.42 -14.78
C LYS A 21 -18.54 -23.43 -13.63
N HIS A 22 -17.71 -22.41 -13.84
CA HIS A 22 -17.34 -21.39 -12.85
C HIS A 22 -17.28 -19.99 -13.49
N ASP A 23 -17.89 -18.99 -12.85
CA ASP A 23 -17.97 -17.58 -13.29
C ASP A 23 -17.07 -16.63 -12.48
N ARG A 24 -16.53 -17.06 -11.33
CA ARG A 24 -15.65 -16.24 -10.49
C ARG A 24 -14.53 -17.05 -9.85
N TYR A 25 -13.28 -16.70 -10.19
CA TYR A 25 -12.06 -17.26 -9.61
C TYR A 25 -11.46 -16.30 -8.59
N ARG A 26 -10.91 -16.84 -7.50
CA ARG A 26 -10.07 -16.11 -6.52
C ARG A 26 -8.70 -16.77 -6.49
N TRP A 27 -7.65 -16.00 -6.72
CA TRP A 27 -6.28 -16.39 -6.40
C TRP A 27 -5.88 -15.70 -5.09
N GLU A 28 -5.38 -16.47 -4.14
CA GLU A 28 -4.83 -15.94 -2.89
C GLU A 28 -3.34 -16.30 -2.80
N HIS A 29 -2.52 -15.28 -2.59
CA HIS A 29 -1.11 -15.39 -2.24
C HIS A 29 -0.80 -14.33 -1.20
N GLU A 30 -0.26 -14.72 -0.04
CA GLU A 30 0.24 -13.80 0.99
C GLU A 30 -0.72 -12.63 1.34
N ARG A 31 -2.03 -12.90 1.41
CA ARG A 31 -3.12 -11.93 1.69
C ARG A 31 -3.41 -10.90 0.59
N VAL A 32 -2.91 -11.11 -0.63
CA VAL A 32 -3.33 -10.38 -1.84
C VAL A 32 -4.49 -11.10 -2.52
N LEU A 33 -5.61 -10.40 -2.67
CA LEU A 33 -6.77 -10.82 -3.43
C LEU A 33 -6.71 -10.23 -4.84
N SER A 34 -6.50 -11.08 -5.84
CA SER A 34 -6.68 -10.68 -7.25
C SER A 34 -8.10 -11.03 -7.68
N ILE A 35 -8.95 -10.02 -7.90
CA ILE A 35 -10.28 -10.23 -8.51
C ILE A 35 -10.15 -9.88 -10.00
N PRO A 36 -10.39 -10.83 -10.93
CA PRO A 36 -10.54 -10.49 -12.34
C PRO A 36 -11.82 -9.66 -12.50
N LEU A 37 -11.69 -8.40 -12.90
CA LEU A 37 -12.84 -7.59 -13.32
C LEU A 37 -13.37 -8.17 -14.65
N GLU A 38 -14.69 -8.25 -14.80
CA GLU A 38 -15.37 -8.91 -15.93
C GLU A 38 -14.88 -8.44 -17.31
N ARG A 39 -14.90 -9.33 -18.30
CA ARG A 39 -14.57 -9.01 -19.70
C ARG A 39 -15.58 -7.98 -20.25
N PRO A 40 -15.16 -6.83 -20.79
CA PRO A 40 -16.00 -6.07 -21.69
C PRO A 40 -16.27 -6.88 -22.97
N ARG A 41 -17.52 -6.89 -23.43
CA ARG A 41 -17.88 -7.45 -24.74
C ARG A 41 -17.10 -6.72 -25.83
N GLU A 42 -16.46 -7.50 -26.70
CA GLU A 42 -16.07 -7.19 -28.08
C GLU A 42 -15.38 -5.83 -28.32
N ASN A 43 -14.14 -5.63 -27.83
CA ASN A 43 -13.07 -4.87 -28.53
C ASN A 43 -11.80 -4.68 -27.67
N GLY A 44 -11.10 -5.78 -27.39
CA GLY A 44 -9.63 -5.75 -27.22
C GLY A 44 -9.03 -4.97 -26.04
N THR A 45 -9.72 -4.79 -24.91
CA THR A 45 -9.09 -4.20 -23.71
C THR A 45 -8.39 -5.24 -22.85
N ALA A 46 -7.17 -4.88 -22.41
CA ALA A 46 -6.32 -5.70 -21.55
C ALA A 46 -6.96 -5.99 -20.18
N PHE A 47 -6.66 -7.16 -19.61
CA PHE A 47 -7.04 -7.51 -18.24
C PHE A 47 -6.24 -6.66 -17.26
N ALA A 48 -6.91 -5.81 -16.48
CA ALA A 48 -6.31 -5.18 -15.31
C ALA A 48 -6.52 -6.11 -14.11
N LEU A 49 -5.44 -6.57 -13.49
CA LEU A 49 -5.51 -7.22 -12.18
C LEU A 49 -5.65 -6.11 -11.14
N GLN A 50 -6.75 -6.11 -10.40
CA GLN A 50 -6.84 -5.31 -9.19
C GLN A 50 -6.41 -6.19 -8.00
N GLU A 51 -5.29 -5.81 -7.39
CA GLU A 51 -4.79 -6.41 -6.17
C GLU A 51 -5.43 -5.70 -4.97
N TYR A 52 -5.97 -6.48 -4.04
CA TYR A 52 -6.59 -5.97 -2.83
C TYR A 52 -5.95 -6.66 -1.62
N SER A 53 -5.44 -5.89 -0.66
CA SER A 53 -4.92 -6.46 0.59
C SER A 53 -6.07 -6.92 1.49
N ILE A 54 -6.07 -8.19 1.89
CA ILE A 54 -7.05 -8.74 2.83
C ILE A 54 -6.61 -8.40 4.25
N VAL A 55 -7.30 -7.45 4.86
CA VAL A 55 -7.18 -7.13 6.29
C VAL A 55 -7.94 -8.21 7.08
N GLY A 56 -7.20 -8.95 7.90
CA GLY A 56 -7.73 -9.94 8.82
C GLY A 56 -8.42 -9.30 10.03
N PRO A 57 -9.28 -10.04 10.74
CA PRO A 57 -10.08 -9.49 11.85
C PRO A 57 -9.25 -8.97 13.03
N ASN A 58 -7.98 -9.39 13.14
CA ASN A 58 -7.06 -9.00 14.20
C ASN A 58 -5.82 -8.26 13.65
N ASP A 59 -5.82 -7.92 12.35
CA ASP A 59 -4.76 -7.10 11.79
C ASP A 59 -4.91 -5.66 12.31
N PRO A 60 -3.84 -4.87 12.38
CA PRO A 60 -3.92 -3.45 12.71
C PRO A 60 -4.86 -2.73 11.74
N SER A 61 -5.53 -1.66 12.18
CA SER A 61 -6.21 -0.78 11.22
C SER A 61 -5.18 -0.11 10.29
N ALA A 62 -5.60 0.30 9.10
CA ALA A 62 -4.74 1.10 8.22
C ALA A 62 -4.36 2.43 8.91
N PRO A 63 -3.06 2.79 8.97
CA PRO A 63 -2.67 4.09 9.51
C PRO A 63 -2.98 5.22 8.51
N SER A 64 -3.26 6.40 9.05
CA SER A 64 -3.45 7.63 8.26
C SER A 64 -2.14 8.39 8.19
N LEU A 65 -1.37 8.20 7.11
CA LEU A 65 -0.08 8.88 6.87
C LEU A 65 -0.28 10.21 6.13
N SER A 66 0.49 11.23 6.53
CA SER A 66 0.50 12.57 5.94
C SER A 66 1.92 13.15 5.92
N VAL A 67 2.20 14.06 4.99
CA VAL A 67 3.40 14.92 5.01
C VAL A 67 3.07 16.16 5.83
N SER A 68 3.86 16.42 6.86
CA SER A 68 3.70 17.52 7.82
C SER A 68 4.51 18.74 7.40
N ASP A 69 5.72 18.52 6.91
CA ASP A 69 6.63 19.55 6.41
C ASP A 69 7.61 18.95 5.39
N GLU A 70 8.19 19.78 4.54
CA GLU A 70 9.17 19.37 3.54
C GLU A 70 10.23 20.46 3.30
N SER A 71 11.45 20.03 2.99
CA SER A 71 12.54 20.91 2.58
C SER A 71 13.26 20.33 1.35
N SER A 72 14.31 20.99 0.91
CA SER A 72 15.18 20.46 -0.16
C SER A 72 15.98 19.21 0.27
N SER A 73 16.08 18.92 1.56
CA SER A 73 16.89 17.80 2.08
C SER A 73 16.20 17.01 3.20
N SER A 74 14.91 17.22 3.44
CA SER A 74 14.16 16.48 4.44
C SER A 74 12.67 16.42 4.12
N VAL A 75 12.01 15.36 4.56
CA VAL A 75 10.55 15.24 4.56
C VAL A 75 10.12 14.83 5.97
N GLU A 76 9.23 15.61 6.59
CA GLU A 76 8.62 15.27 7.86
C GLU A 76 7.26 14.62 7.63
N LEU A 77 7.11 13.38 8.07
CA LEU A 77 5.89 12.59 7.96
C LEU A 77 5.24 12.47 9.32
N SER A 78 3.92 12.58 9.37
CA SER A 78 3.12 12.34 10.57
C SER A 78 1.99 11.38 10.28
N TRP A 79 1.53 10.67 11.30
CA TRP A 79 0.38 9.79 11.18
C TRP A 79 -0.49 9.81 12.43
N THR A 80 -1.68 9.23 12.31
CA THR A 80 -2.50 8.88 13.48
C THR A 80 -2.25 7.43 13.84
N GLU A 81 -2.25 7.13 15.15
CA GLU A 81 -2.13 5.77 15.66
C GLU A 81 -3.20 4.84 15.05
N ALA A 82 -2.73 3.75 14.46
CA ALA A 82 -3.56 2.66 13.99
C ALA A 82 -3.96 1.78 15.17
N ARG A 83 -5.26 1.52 15.32
CA ARG A 83 -5.78 0.64 16.36
C ARG A 83 -5.15 -0.75 16.25
N GLY A 84 -4.54 -1.20 17.35
CA GLY A 84 -3.98 -2.54 17.47
C GLY A 84 -2.68 -2.74 16.70
N ALA A 85 -2.01 -1.66 16.30
CA ALA A 85 -0.61 -1.73 15.95
C ALA A 85 0.21 -2.03 17.22
N GLU A 86 1.45 -2.46 17.03
CA GLU A 86 2.47 -2.55 18.07
C GLU A 86 3.71 -1.75 17.63
N SER A 87 3.91 -1.64 16.31
CA SER A 87 4.95 -0.84 15.67
C SER A 87 4.54 -0.38 14.27
N TYR A 88 5.34 0.52 13.69
CA TYR A 88 5.23 0.94 12.30
C TYR A 88 6.55 0.75 11.55
N THR A 89 6.45 0.40 10.28
CA THR A 89 7.56 0.40 9.32
C THR A 89 7.27 1.46 8.26
N LEU A 90 8.18 2.42 8.08
CA LEU A 90 8.07 3.46 7.05
C LEU A 90 8.85 3.04 5.81
N HIS A 91 8.17 3.11 4.67
CA HIS A 91 8.74 2.82 3.37
C HIS A 91 8.78 4.07 2.49
N ARG A 92 9.80 4.17 1.66
CA ARG A 92 9.97 5.20 0.64
C ARG A 92 10.29 4.58 -0.71
N ARG A 93 9.90 5.22 -1.80
CA ARG A 93 10.43 4.95 -3.14
C ARG A 93 10.43 6.20 -4.02
N PRO A 94 11.22 6.25 -5.09
CA PRO A 94 10.91 7.12 -6.22
C PRO A 94 9.66 6.60 -6.97
N PRO A 95 8.96 7.44 -7.77
CA PRO A 95 7.70 7.07 -8.44
C PRO A 95 7.76 5.76 -9.24
N ASP A 96 8.90 5.47 -9.88
CA ASP A 96 9.10 4.29 -10.73
C ASP A 96 10.04 3.24 -10.10
N GLY A 97 10.30 3.32 -8.78
CA GLY A 97 11.18 2.40 -8.07
C GLY A 97 10.47 1.44 -7.12
N ASP A 98 11.28 0.64 -6.45
CA ASP A 98 10.82 -0.26 -5.39
C ASP A 98 10.81 0.45 -4.03
N PHE A 99 9.90 0.03 -3.15
CA PHE A 99 9.88 0.50 -1.77
C PHE A 99 11.07 -0.02 -0.98
N GLU A 100 11.85 0.91 -0.41
CA GLU A 100 12.88 0.66 0.58
C GLU A 100 12.37 1.00 1.99
N VAL A 101 12.88 0.29 3.00
CA VAL A 101 12.60 0.62 4.41
C VAL A 101 13.50 1.77 4.83
N VAL A 102 12.91 2.89 5.23
CA VAL A 102 13.64 4.05 5.75
C VAL A 102 13.68 4.07 7.28
N ALA A 103 12.67 3.49 7.91
CA ALA A 103 12.61 3.28 9.35
C ALA A 103 11.75 2.05 9.69
N ASP A 104 12.16 1.31 10.71
CA ASP A 104 11.47 0.12 11.19
C ASP A 104 11.31 0.18 12.71
N GLU A 105 10.41 -0.64 13.24
CA GLU A 105 10.09 -0.77 14.66
C GLU A 105 9.78 0.57 15.36
N ILE A 106 9.11 1.49 14.66
CA ILE A 106 8.65 2.75 15.26
C ILE A 106 7.52 2.40 16.25
N ALA A 107 7.83 2.37 17.55
CA ALA A 107 6.95 1.84 18.59
C ALA A 107 5.86 2.85 19.06
N GLU A 108 4.70 2.32 19.46
CA GLU A 108 3.55 3.10 19.97
C GLU A 108 3.83 3.88 21.27
N ASN A 109 4.86 3.51 22.03
CA ASN A 109 5.21 4.15 23.31
C ASN A 109 6.06 5.41 23.14
N SER A 110 6.43 5.76 21.92
CA SER A 110 6.92 7.08 21.57
C SER A 110 5.68 7.93 21.29
N PHE A 111 5.46 9.02 22.03
CA PHE A 111 4.42 10.04 21.77
C PHE A 111 4.55 10.73 20.38
N TYR A 112 5.31 10.14 19.47
CA TYR A 112 5.78 10.68 18.22
C TYR A 112 5.24 9.79 17.11
N THR A 113 4.02 10.06 16.68
CA THR A 113 3.51 9.57 15.38
C THR A 113 4.09 10.43 14.25
N GLN A 114 5.42 10.56 14.24
CA GLN A 114 6.14 11.48 13.39
C GLN A 114 7.55 10.95 13.10
N TYR A 115 8.02 11.14 11.86
CA TYR A 115 9.35 10.73 11.41
C TYR A 115 9.89 11.72 10.39
N THR A 116 11.16 12.12 10.56
CA THR A 116 11.86 12.98 9.59
C THR A 116 12.81 12.13 8.75
N ASP A 117 12.52 12.01 7.47
CA ASP A 117 13.41 11.40 6.50
C ASP A 117 14.39 12.44 5.96
N ALA A 118 15.66 12.34 6.37
CA ALA A 118 16.77 13.19 5.92
C ALA A 118 17.58 12.58 4.76
N GLY A 119 17.17 11.42 4.23
CA GLY A 119 17.88 10.71 3.16
C GLY A 119 17.44 11.13 1.75
N VAL A 120 16.73 12.25 1.61
CA VAL A 120 16.15 12.70 0.34
C VAL A 120 17.04 13.71 -0.39
N SER A 121 16.98 13.68 -1.71
CA SER A 121 17.64 14.66 -2.58
C SER A 121 16.67 15.76 -3.01
N SER A 122 17.16 16.99 -3.19
CA SER A 122 16.36 18.14 -3.64
C SER A 122 15.82 17.97 -5.06
N GLY A 123 14.63 18.53 -5.31
CA GLY A 123 13.96 18.53 -6.61
C GLY A 123 13.50 17.15 -7.07
N SER A 124 13.29 16.22 -6.12
CA SER A 124 12.98 14.83 -6.42
C SER A 124 11.61 14.44 -5.85
N ASP A 125 10.88 13.64 -6.62
CA ASP A 125 9.60 13.08 -6.20
C ASP A 125 9.83 11.81 -5.38
N TYR A 126 9.07 11.66 -4.30
CA TYR A 126 9.05 10.45 -3.48
C TYR A 126 7.62 10.03 -3.17
N GLU A 127 7.43 8.73 -3.05
CA GLU A 127 6.22 8.12 -2.53
C GLU A 127 6.52 7.43 -1.20
N TYR A 128 5.67 7.66 -0.20
CA TYR A 128 5.79 7.06 1.12
C TYR A 128 4.59 6.20 1.45
N ARG A 129 4.84 5.11 2.19
CA ARG A 129 3.83 4.20 2.73
C ARG A 129 4.22 3.81 4.14
N LEU A 130 3.27 3.84 5.06
CA LEU A 130 3.46 3.38 6.43
C LEU A 130 2.73 2.06 6.62
N THR A 131 3.43 1.08 7.17
CA THR A 131 2.89 -0.24 7.48
C THR A 131 2.69 -0.33 8.98
N ALA A 132 1.44 -0.47 9.44
CA ALA A 132 1.14 -0.82 10.82
C ALA A 132 1.36 -2.32 11.03
N VAL A 133 2.04 -2.71 12.11
CA VAL A 133 2.46 -4.09 12.38
C VAL A 133 2.06 -4.49 13.79
N ASN A 134 1.49 -5.68 13.95
CA ASN A 134 1.35 -6.36 15.24
C ASN A 134 1.76 -7.83 15.13
N SER A 135 1.68 -8.55 16.24
CA SER A 135 1.98 -9.98 16.32
C SER A 135 1.15 -10.89 15.39
N VAL A 136 0.04 -10.41 14.84
CA VAL A 136 -0.89 -11.18 13.98
C VAL A 136 -0.71 -10.86 12.50
N GLY A 137 -0.42 -9.62 12.15
CA GLY A 137 -0.44 -9.16 10.76
C GLY A 137 0.07 -7.75 10.55
N LYS A 138 -0.11 -7.29 9.31
CA LYS A 138 0.38 -6.00 8.82
C LYS A 138 -0.68 -5.34 7.94
N THR A 139 -0.82 -4.03 8.06
CA THR A 139 -1.74 -3.24 7.25
C THR A 139 -1.08 -1.95 6.76
N ASP A 140 -1.11 -1.76 5.45
CA ASP A 140 -0.52 -0.60 4.79
C ASP A 140 -1.45 0.64 4.86
N SER A 141 -0.85 1.82 4.94
CA SER A 141 -1.51 3.09 4.64
C SER A 141 -1.78 3.25 3.14
N THR A 142 -2.58 4.26 2.79
CA THR A 142 -2.51 4.82 1.45
C THR A 142 -1.13 5.42 1.18
N ILE A 143 -0.73 5.46 -0.10
CA ILE A 143 0.51 6.13 -0.52
C ILE A 143 0.33 7.64 -0.47
N VAL A 144 1.31 8.34 0.12
CA VAL A 144 1.43 9.80 0.03
C VAL A 144 2.59 10.17 -0.88
N ARG A 145 2.46 11.30 -1.59
CA ARG A 145 3.45 11.79 -2.56
C ARG A 145 3.97 13.14 -2.13
N VAL A 146 5.24 13.40 -2.39
CA VAL A 146 5.94 14.63 -1.98
C VAL A 146 7.05 14.97 -2.97
N THR A 147 7.34 16.26 -3.16
CA THR A 147 8.37 16.74 -4.08
C THR A 147 9.32 17.66 -3.31
N THR A 148 10.49 17.16 -2.95
CA THR A 148 11.46 17.90 -2.13
C THR A 148 11.96 19.15 -2.85
N GLY A 149 12.02 20.29 -2.17
CA GLY A 149 12.55 21.53 -2.77
C GLY A 149 11.80 22.03 -4.01
N GLY A 150 10.61 21.49 -4.31
CA GLY A 150 9.66 22.11 -5.22
C GLY A 150 9.06 23.33 -4.53
N SER A 151 9.24 24.52 -5.10
CA SER A 151 8.79 25.77 -4.49
C SER A 151 7.31 25.68 -4.07
N SER A 152 7.02 25.69 -2.77
CA SER A 152 5.73 26.23 -2.33
C SER A 152 5.78 27.72 -2.67
N ASN A 153 4.78 28.14 -3.44
CA ASN A 153 4.60 29.49 -3.95
C ASN A 153 5.13 30.55 -2.97
N ALA A 154 6.11 31.34 -3.44
CA ALA A 154 6.22 32.70 -2.96
C ALA A 154 4.83 33.32 -3.08
N ALA A 155 4.21 33.66 -1.95
CA ALA A 155 3.09 34.58 -1.94
C ALA A 155 3.57 35.85 -2.65
N MET A 156 3.12 36.04 -3.89
CA MET A 156 3.07 37.36 -4.50
C MET A 156 1.92 38.12 -3.85
N ASP A 157 2.27 39.34 -3.45
CA ASP A 157 1.46 40.45 -2.91
C ASP A 157 1.12 40.42 -1.41
#